data_AF-F9FQ57-F1
#
_entry.id   AF-F9FQ57-F1
#
_cell.length_a   1.000
_cell.length_b   1.000
_cell.length_c   1.000
_cell.angle_alpha   90.00
_cell.angle_beta   90.00
_cell.angle_gamma   90.00
#
_symmetry.space_group_name_H-M   'P 1'
#
loop_
_entity.id
_entity.type
_entity.pdbx_description
1 polymer ?
#
loop_
_entity_poly.entity_id
_entity_poly.type
_entity_poly.pdbx_seq_one_letter_code
_entity_poly.pdbx_strand_id
1 'polypeptide(L)'
;MIDIVLLGATGYTGRLCASYMAQVLPGNVSWAIAGRNKSKLQVLHRELQLEEPKCTVYALDLASDEAISELVKTSRVVINTIGPYATTCGTAVIRACAENGTDYVDCGEPAWMRDIIAQYGTTACNSGSRIIMTAGWAAVPADLSVYLAALKLQRQFSLPTREVLVCLEDVRGSFSGGSLNSLCSLEPVNIAPFDLSPVPRTEQQVAKNGVLPPPNALDVQIVDELGVLVESTHAQIEKTLVGRSWGLYAGHGSDFPSPEGYGEDFFFSSRMRCSNALSALMFRTSLSLLTNAITKIPPIRYLAARMFPPGTGPSEEARRSHYFKYRTLAIADNKGAEPIPKVEVRFAYGGDPYVFTGVALTQAALVLLQGIIPAHRRGGILTPATLGEEFVARLKQPEAGVEIEVEVLSEQSDWYQNAIITHVNVPGSLPQCRSRIHPPLPPAHHEQVALSALVTPDPALTPAIAQRPILRCSHRDDSFPRAANPKVQQLGEDASRI
;
A
#
# COMPACT_ATOMS: atom_id res chain seq x y z
N MET A 1 9.94 -2.93 27.59
CA MET A 1 9.47 -2.11 26.45
C MET A 1 8.76 -3.06 25.51
N ILE A 2 7.55 -2.73 25.10
CA ILE A 2 6.72 -3.49 24.16
C ILE A 2 7.18 -3.13 22.75
N ASP A 3 7.36 -4.12 21.86
CA ASP A 3 7.76 -3.81 20.49
C ASP A 3 6.61 -3.17 19.69
N ILE A 4 5.42 -3.76 19.75
CA ILE A 4 4.23 -3.25 19.02
C ILE A 4 3.02 -3.16 19.92
N VAL A 5 2.36 -2.01 19.94
CA VAL A 5 1.02 -1.85 20.52
C VAL A 5 -0.02 -1.73 19.43
N LEU A 6 -1.06 -2.56 19.47
CA LEU A 6 -2.26 -2.40 18.66
C LEU A 6 -3.33 -1.65 19.46
N LEU A 7 -3.42 -0.34 19.24
CA LEU A 7 -4.41 0.54 19.85
C LEU A 7 -5.72 0.50 19.06
N GLY A 8 -6.82 0.18 19.74
CA GLY A 8 -8.13 -0.01 19.11
C GLY A 8 -8.45 -1.47 18.75
N ALA A 9 -7.77 -2.43 19.37
CA ALA A 9 -7.83 -3.86 19.02
C ALA A 9 -9.25 -4.47 18.98
N THR A 10 -10.22 -3.90 19.72
CA THR A 10 -11.61 -4.40 19.74
C THR A 10 -12.52 -3.81 18.65
N GLY A 11 -12.02 -2.86 17.85
CA GLY A 11 -12.73 -2.32 16.69
C GLY A 11 -12.75 -3.31 15.52
N TYR A 12 -13.43 -2.97 14.43
CA TYR A 12 -13.53 -3.85 13.27
C TYR A 12 -12.17 -4.15 12.63
N THR A 13 -11.47 -3.12 12.15
CA THR A 13 -10.11 -3.23 11.60
C THR A 13 -9.13 -3.73 12.66
N GLY A 14 -9.27 -3.27 13.90
CA GLY A 14 -8.43 -3.71 15.03
C GLY A 14 -8.50 -5.22 15.27
N ARG A 15 -9.70 -5.84 15.21
CA ARG A 15 -9.84 -7.29 15.37
C ARG A 15 -9.20 -8.08 14.24
N LEU A 16 -9.35 -7.62 12.99
CA LEU A 16 -8.71 -8.24 11.82
C LEU A 16 -7.18 -8.13 11.92
N CYS A 17 -6.68 -6.95 12.32
CA CYS A 17 -5.27 -6.71 12.56
C CYS A 17 -4.73 -7.62 13.69
N ALA A 18 -5.41 -7.69 14.83
CA ALA A 18 -5.02 -8.55 15.95
C ALA A 18 -4.96 -10.03 15.55
N SER A 19 -5.95 -10.51 14.76
CA SER A 19 -5.99 -11.87 14.27
C SER A 19 -4.80 -12.18 13.35
N TYR A 20 -4.43 -11.25 12.47
CA TYR A 20 -3.26 -11.37 11.60
C TYR A 20 -1.95 -11.34 12.40
N MET A 21 -1.80 -10.37 13.31
CA MET A 21 -0.64 -10.23 14.20
C MET A 21 -0.40 -11.51 15.02
N ALA A 22 -1.46 -12.11 15.57
CA ALA A 22 -1.36 -13.36 16.32
C ALA A 22 -0.72 -14.50 15.51
N GLN A 23 -0.96 -14.53 14.20
CA GLN A 23 -0.45 -15.57 13.29
C GLN A 23 0.98 -15.29 12.83
N VAL A 24 1.33 -14.04 12.56
CA VAL A 24 2.58 -13.70 11.83
C VAL A 24 3.67 -13.07 12.69
N LEU A 25 3.35 -12.57 13.89
CA LEU A 25 4.36 -11.92 14.72
C LEU A 25 5.41 -12.94 15.19
N PRO A 26 6.70 -12.70 14.90
CA PRO A 26 7.79 -13.57 15.34
C PRO A 26 7.76 -13.79 16.86
N GLY A 27 8.21 -14.98 17.30
CA GLY A 27 8.20 -15.34 18.72
C GLY A 27 8.98 -14.38 19.63
N ASN A 28 9.96 -13.66 19.09
CA ASN A 28 10.78 -12.68 19.80
C ASN A 28 10.23 -11.24 19.77
N VAL A 29 9.07 -11.01 19.14
CA VAL A 29 8.41 -9.69 19.10
C VAL A 29 7.32 -9.67 20.17
N SER A 30 7.54 -8.84 21.18
CA SER A 30 6.55 -8.58 22.24
C SER A 30 5.49 -7.59 21.76
N TRP A 31 4.22 -7.85 22.05
CA TRP A 31 3.15 -6.94 21.63
C TRP A 31 2.03 -6.81 22.65
N ALA A 32 1.15 -5.85 22.45
CA ALA A 32 -0.02 -5.68 23.29
C ALA A 32 -1.27 -5.31 22.48
N ILE A 33 -2.43 -5.80 22.93
CA ILE A 33 -3.73 -5.31 22.50
C ILE A 33 -4.21 -4.23 23.47
N ALA A 34 -4.48 -3.04 22.95
CA ALA A 34 -4.81 -1.86 23.75
C ALA A 34 -6.17 -1.25 23.40
N GLY A 35 -6.83 -0.69 24.41
CA GLY A 35 -8.10 0.02 24.25
C GLY A 35 -8.84 0.31 25.56
N ARG A 36 -9.93 1.06 25.45
CA ARG A 36 -10.72 1.58 26.58
C ARG A 36 -11.53 0.55 27.38
N ASN A 37 -11.75 -0.65 26.84
CA ASN A 37 -12.61 -1.65 27.49
C ASN A 37 -11.82 -2.95 27.78
N LYS A 38 -11.39 -3.08 29.04
CA LYS A 38 -10.61 -4.23 29.51
C LYS A 38 -11.31 -5.57 29.29
N SER A 39 -12.63 -5.66 29.54
CA SER A 39 -13.36 -6.93 29.40
C SER A 39 -13.44 -7.38 27.93
N LYS A 40 -13.68 -6.45 26.99
CA LYS A 40 -13.65 -6.76 25.55
C LYS A 40 -12.27 -7.18 25.06
N LEU A 41 -11.21 -6.56 25.58
CA LEU A 41 -9.83 -6.96 25.27
C LEU A 41 -9.52 -8.36 25.79
N GLN A 42 -9.92 -8.69 27.02
CA GLN A 42 -9.74 -10.03 27.59
C GLN A 42 -10.52 -11.10 26.82
N VAL A 43 -11.71 -10.78 26.30
CA VAL A 43 -12.45 -11.67 25.41
C VAL A 43 -11.67 -11.92 24.12
N LEU A 44 -11.19 -10.85 23.45
CA LEU A 44 -10.38 -10.97 22.24
C LEU A 44 -9.08 -11.79 22.47
N HIS A 45 -8.40 -11.55 23.60
CA HIS A 45 -7.19 -12.27 24.00
C HIS A 45 -7.43 -13.78 24.08
N ARG A 46 -8.55 -14.20 24.70
CA ARG A 46 -8.95 -15.61 24.77
C ARG A 46 -9.40 -16.17 23.42
N GLU A 47 -10.19 -15.41 22.65
CA GLU A 47 -10.68 -15.82 21.33
C GLU A 47 -9.53 -16.14 20.37
N LEU A 48 -8.46 -15.32 20.41
CA LEU A 48 -7.27 -15.50 19.59
C LEU A 48 -6.21 -16.41 20.23
N GLN A 49 -6.50 -17.02 21.39
CA GLN A 49 -5.59 -17.94 22.11
C GLN A 49 -4.21 -17.32 22.35
N LEU A 50 -4.17 -16.05 22.73
CA LEU A 50 -2.93 -15.32 22.95
C LEU A 50 -2.28 -15.72 24.27
N GLU A 51 -0.96 -15.83 24.28
CA GLU A 51 -0.20 -16.23 25.47
C GLU A 51 0.53 -15.03 26.09
N GLU A 52 0.51 -14.96 27.42
CA GLU A 52 1.35 -14.04 28.20
C GLU A 52 2.71 -14.73 28.48
N PRO A 53 3.84 -14.00 28.49
CA PRO A 53 3.96 -12.54 28.38
C PRO A 53 4.12 -12.05 26.92
N LYS A 54 3.89 -12.91 25.90
CA LYS A 54 4.10 -12.54 24.49
C LYS A 54 3.14 -11.44 24.04
N CYS A 55 1.86 -11.56 24.41
CA CYS A 55 0.82 -10.57 24.13
C CYS A 55 0.12 -10.12 25.40
N THR A 56 0.30 -8.85 25.77
CA THR A 56 -0.31 -8.27 26.97
C THR A 56 -1.60 -7.51 26.69
N VAL A 57 -2.55 -7.56 27.62
CA VAL A 57 -3.77 -6.73 27.59
C VAL A 57 -3.53 -5.37 28.26
N TYR A 58 -3.64 -4.28 27.50
CA TYR A 58 -3.44 -2.92 28.02
C TYR A 58 -4.73 -2.08 27.97
N ALA A 59 -5.35 -1.84 29.12
CA ALA A 59 -6.53 -0.97 29.22
C ALA A 59 -6.12 0.44 29.64
N LEU A 60 -6.61 1.45 28.94
CA LEU A 60 -6.31 2.86 29.20
C LEU A 60 -7.52 3.77 28.96
N ASP A 61 -7.54 4.91 29.63
CA ASP A 61 -8.46 5.98 29.29
C ASP A 61 -7.90 6.78 28.10
N LEU A 62 -8.66 6.80 27.00
CA LEU A 62 -8.28 7.50 25.77
C LEU A 62 -8.52 9.02 25.86
N ALA A 63 -9.17 9.49 26.94
CA ALA A 63 -9.33 10.91 27.22
C ALA A 63 -8.21 11.48 28.12
N SER A 64 -7.32 10.63 28.66
CA SER A 64 -6.17 11.06 29.46
C SER A 64 -4.90 11.08 28.62
N ASP A 65 -4.34 12.28 28.46
CA ASP A 65 -3.07 12.49 27.77
C ASP A 65 -1.91 11.80 28.51
N GLU A 66 -1.97 11.73 29.84
CA GLU A 66 -1.00 11.03 30.67
C GLU A 66 -1.02 9.53 30.38
N ALA A 67 -2.20 8.91 30.36
CA ALA A 67 -2.36 7.48 30.07
C ALA A 67 -1.89 7.13 28.65
N ILE A 68 -2.15 7.99 27.67
CA ILE A 68 -1.64 7.84 26.29
C ILE A 68 -0.10 7.97 26.29
N SER A 69 0.46 8.97 26.98
CA SER A 69 1.91 9.16 27.06
C SER A 69 2.62 7.98 27.71
N GLU A 70 2.05 7.40 28.77
CA GLU A 70 2.59 6.20 29.43
C GLU A 70 2.63 4.98 28.48
N LEU A 71 1.54 4.74 27.74
CA LEU A 71 1.49 3.68 26.73
C LEU A 71 2.57 3.89 25.67
N VAL A 72 2.69 5.11 25.14
CA VAL A 72 3.64 5.44 24.07
C VAL A 72 5.08 5.26 24.54
N LYS A 73 5.45 5.78 25.72
CA LYS A 73 6.81 5.66 26.29
C LYS A 73 7.25 4.22 26.55
N THR A 74 6.31 3.31 26.74
CA THR A 74 6.58 1.90 26.95
C THR A 74 6.59 1.08 25.66
N SER A 75 6.40 1.72 24.50
CA SER A 75 6.25 1.09 23.18
C SER A 75 7.32 1.55 22.19
N ARG A 76 7.73 0.67 21.27
CA ARG A 76 8.58 1.05 20.13
C ARG A 76 7.77 1.51 18.92
N VAL A 77 6.66 0.83 18.63
CA VAL A 77 5.73 1.17 17.55
C VAL A 77 4.29 1.10 18.05
N VAL A 78 3.48 2.10 17.70
CA VAL A 78 2.03 2.11 17.95
C VAL A 78 1.28 1.99 16.62
N ILE A 79 0.52 0.90 16.46
CA ILE A 79 -0.49 0.75 15.41
C ILE A 79 -1.81 1.30 15.95
N ASN A 80 -2.31 2.39 15.38
CA ASN A 80 -3.58 2.98 15.77
C ASN A 80 -4.68 2.62 14.76
N THR A 81 -5.76 2.01 15.26
CA THR A 81 -6.95 1.64 14.48
C THR A 81 -8.23 2.33 14.98
N ILE A 82 -8.08 3.41 15.77
CA ILE A 82 -9.19 4.16 16.36
C ILE A 82 -9.57 5.34 15.45
N GLY A 83 -10.56 5.09 14.58
CA GLY A 83 -11.23 6.12 13.79
C GLY A 83 -12.56 6.59 14.41
N PRO A 84 -13.06 7.80 14.07
CA PRO A 84 -12.41 8.81 13.24
C PRO A 84 -11.21 9.45 13.97
N TYR A 85 -10.08 9.58 13.29
CA TYR A 85 -8.79 9.87 13.94
C TYR A 85 -8.70 11.30 14.47
N ALA A 86 -9.16 12.27 13.67
CA ALA A 86 -9.10 13.70 14.01
C ALA A 86 -9.92 14.08 15.25
N THR A 87 -11.04 13.40 15.50
CA THR A 87 -12.01 13.76 16.54
C THR A 87 -11.99 12.85 17.76
N THR A 88 -11.23 11.76 17.72
CA THR A 88 -11.07 10.82 18.83
C THR A 88 -9.73 11.06 19.54
N CYS A 89 -8.79 10.12 19.44
CA CYS A 89 -7.49 10.20 20.11
C CYS A 89 -6.30 10.27 19.13
N GLY A 90 -6.55 10.36 17.81
CA GLY A 90 -5.48 10.34 16.81
C GLY A 90 -4.43 11.42 17.05
N THR A 91 -4.86 12.66 17.29
CA THR A 91 -3.96 13.79 17.53
C THR A 91 -3.14 13.62 18.81
N ALA A 92 -3.79 13.17 19.90
CA ALA A 92 -3.10 12.94 21.16
C ALA A 92 -2.05 11.82 21.06
N VAL A 93 -2.37 10.72 20.36
CA VAL A 93 -1.44 9.61 20.16
C VAL A 93 -0.26 10.03 19.27
N ILE A 94 -0.51 10.75 18.16
CA ILE A 94 0.55 11.25 17.28
C ILE A 94 1.46 12.23 18.02
N ARG A 95 0.89 13.19 18.77
CA ARG A 95 1.65 14.13 19.60
C ARG A 95 2.57 13.38 20.55
N ALA A 96 2.03 12.42 21.31
CA ALA A 96 2.82 11.63 22.23
C ALA A 96 3.93 10.84 21.51
N CYS A 97 3.66 10.25 20.35
CA CYS A 97 4.66 9.52 19.56
C CYS A 97 5.77 10.46 19.05
N ALA A 98 5.39 11.61 18.50
CA ALA A 98 6.31 12.63 18.00
C ALA A 98 7.20 13.18 19.13
N GLU A 99 6.67 13.42 20.32
CA GLU A 99 7.43 13.95 21.46
C GLU A 99 8.38 12.92 22.09
N ASN A 100 8.06 11.63 22.02
CA ASN A 100 8.80 10.57 22.72
C ASN A 100 9.68 9.70 21.79
N GLY A 101 9.70 9.97 20.48
CA GLY A 101 10.51 9.19 19.53
C GLY A 101 9.94 7.79 19.23
N THR A 102 8.69 7.52 19.61
CA THR A 102 8.00 6.26 19.32
C THR A 102 7.42 6.30 17.92
N ASP A 103 7.52 5.21 17.17
CA ASP A 103 6.96 5.16 15.82
C ASP A 103 5.45 4.94 15.83
N TYR A 104 4.83 5.31 14.72
CA TYR A 104 3.38 5.28 14.59
C TYR A 104 2.95 4.81 13.19
N VAL A 105 1.90 3.99 13.13
CA VAL A 105 1.24 3.60 11.89
C VAL A 105 -0.29 3.64 12.06
N ASP A 106 -1.01 4.19 11.08
CA ASP A 106 -2.48 4.14 11.05
C ASP A 106 -3.06 3.95 9.64
N CYS A 107 -4.39 3.93 9.53
CA CYS A 107 -5.12 3.95 8.26
C CYS A 107 -6.06 5.18 8.15
N GLY A 108 -5.65 6.33 8.70
CA GLY A 108 -6.48 7.54 8.82
C GLY A 108 -6.65 8.38 7.55
N GLU A 109 -7.41 9.47 7.65
CA GLU A 109 -7.80 10.31 6.51
C GLU A 109 -6.78 11.43 6.18
N PRO A 110 -6.44 11.67 4.89
CA PRO A 110 -5.46 12.69 4.50
C PRO A 110 -5.82 14.14 4.84
N ALA A 111 -7.10 14.48 5.01
CA ALA A 111 -7.52 15.84 5.35
C ALA A 111 -6.91 16.33 6.68
N TRP A 112 -6.88 15.44 7.68
CA TRP A 112 -6.30 15.72 8.99
C TRP A 112 -4.77 15.67 8.98
N MET A 113 -4.15 14.99 8.00
CA MET A 113 -2.70 14.90 7.87
C MET A 113 -2.04 16.29 7.72
N ARG A 114 -2.72 17.25 7.06
CA ARG A 114 -2.22 18.63 6.92
C ARG A 114 -1.91 19.26 8.28
N ASP A 115 -2.86 19.17 9.21
CA ASP A 115 -2.75 19.74 10.54
C ASP A 115 -1.64 19.05 11.34
N ILE A 116 -1.54 17.72 11.20
CA ILE A 116 -0.49 16.93 11.86
C ILE A 116 0.91 17.27 11.34
N ILE A 117 1.07 17.46 10.03
CA ILE A 117 2.35 17.90 9.44
C ILE A 117 2.74 19.26 10.02
N ALA A 118 1.81 20.22 10.04
CA ALA A 118 2.07 21.57 10.53
C ALA A 118 2.41 21.61 12.03
N GLN A 119 1.70 20.82 12.85
CA GLN A 119 1.87 20.84 14.31
C GLN A 119 3.04 19.99 14.80
N TYR A 120 3.26 18.82 14.21
CA TYR A 120 4.16 17.79 14.78
C TYR A 120 5.27 17.33 13.83
N GLY A 121 5.32 17.82 12.59
CA GLY A 121 6.34 17.42 11.61
C GLY A 121 7.77 17.63 12.10
N THR A 122 8.08 18.84 12.55
CA THR A 122 9.41 19.18 13.10
C THR A 122 9.71 18.39 14.37
N THR A 123 8.74 18.22 15.26
CA THR A 123 8.91 17.47 16.51
C THR A 123 9.25 16.01 16.24
N ALA A 124 8.53 15.35 15.33
CA ALA A 124 8.77 13.97 14.95
C ALA A 124 10.12 13.79 14.23
N CYS A 125 10.56 14.75 13.40
CA CYS A 125 11.91 14.74 12.83
C CYS A 125 12.98 14.83 13.92
N ASN A 126 12.82 15.76 14.87
CA ASN A 126 13.81 16.02 15.93
C ASN A 126 13.94 14.85 16.91
N SER A 127 12.84 14.13 17.20
CA SER A 127 12.86 12.95 18.08
C SER A 127 13.27 11.66 17.37
N GLY A 128 13.29 11.66 16.02
CA GLY A 128 13.49 10.46 15.21
C GLY A 128 12.27 9.55 15.09
N SER A 129 11.10 9.98 15.59
CA SER A 129 9.83 9.27 15.42
C SER A 129 9.47 9.18 13.93
N ARG A 130 9.09 7.98 13.48
CA ARG A 130 8.61 7.72 12.12
C ARG A 130 7.09 7.52 12.16
N ILE A 131 6.36 8.48 11.62
CA ILE A 131 4.89 8.50 11.66
C ILE A 131 4.34 8.22 10.26
N ILE A 132 3.92 6.97 10.01
CA ILE A 132 3.32 6.55 8.74
C ILE A 132 1.80 6.66 8.84
N MET A 133 1.24 7.69 8.24
CA MET A 133 -0.22 7.89 8.20
C MET A 133 -0.82 7.24 6.96
N THR A 134 -2.08 6.81 7.05
CA THR A 134 -2.87 6.28 5.93
C THR A 134 -2.24 5.04 5.26
N ALA A 135 -1.67 4.11 6.03
CA ALA A 135 -1.09 2.85 5.56
C ALA A 135 -2.14 1.73 5.40
N GLY A 136 -3.25 2.01 4.72
CA GLY A 136 -4.32 1.04 4.43
C GLY A 136 -4.53 0.75 2.94
N TRP A 137 -5.58 -0.01 2.62
CA TRP A 137 -5.93 -0.36 1.23
C TRP A 137 -6.08 0.85 0.29
N ALA A 138 -6.66 1.94 0.78
CA ALA A 138 -6.92 3.13 -0.04
C ALA A 138 -5.66 3.90 -0.47
N ALA A 139 -4.46 3.48 -0.05
CA ALA A 139 -3.23 4.22 -0.26
C ALA A 139 -2.02 3.34 -0.56
N VAL A 140 -1.80 2.26 0.20
CA VAL A 140 -0.60 1.42 0.10
C VAL A 140 -0.39 0.87 -1.32
N PRO A 141 -1.40 0.30 -2.01
CA PRO A 141 -1.22 -0.22 -3.36
C PRO A 141 -0.77 0.86 -4.35
N ALA A 142 -1.39 2.05 -4.30
CA ALA A 142 -1.06 3.15 -5.20
C ALA A 142 0.32 3.75 -4.90
N ASP A 143 0.58 4.10 -3.64
CA ASP A 143 1.82 4.76 -3.21
C ASP A 143 3.05 3.87 -3.44
N LEU A 144 2.95 2.57 -3.11
CA LEU A 144 4.03 1.62 -3.39
C LEU A 144 4.21 1.32 -4.87
N SER A 145 3.12 1.21 -5.65
CA SER A 145 3.26 0.92 -7.08
C SER A 145 3.92 2.08 -7.83
N VAL A 146 3.62 3.32 -7.46
CA VAL A 146 4.29 4.51 -8.01
C VAL A 146 5.78 4.50 -7.63
N TYR A 147 6.09 4.27 -6.35
CA TYR A 147 7.47 4.18 -5.87
C TYR A 147 8.27 3.12 -6.64
N LEU A 148 7.72 1.91 -6.79
CA LEU A 148 8.36 0.80 -7.50
C LEU A 148 8.56 1.10 -8.99
N ALA A 149 7.55 1.71 -9.64
CA ALA A 149 7.64 2.05 -11.05
C ALA A 149 8.73 3.11 -11.30
N ALA A 150 8.75 4.18 -10.48
CA ALA A 150 9.77 5.21 -10.54
C ALA A 150 11.17 4.65 -10.27
N LEU A 151 11.29 3.75 -9.28
CA LEU A 151 12.55 3.08 -8.95
C LEU A 151 13.06 2.21 -10.11
N LYS A 152 12.15 1.48 -10.77
CA LYS A 152 12.47 0.63 -11.92
C LYS A 152 12.94 1.46 -13.11
N LEU A 153 12.24 2.54 -13.45
CA LEU A 153 12.63 3.47 -14.51
C LEU A 153 14.03 4.05 -14.26
N GLN A 154 14.26 4.52 -13.03
CA GLN A 154 15.53 5.10 -12.66
C GLN A 154 16.67 4.07 -12.67
N ARG A 155 16.50 2.88 -12.11
CA ARG A 155 17.56 1.86 -12.04
C ARG A 155 17.91 1.25 -13.40
N GLN A 156 16.91 1.07 -14.27
CA GLN A 156 17.11 0.38 -15.55
C GLN A 156 17.50 1.32 -16.68
N PHE A 157 16.96 2.55 -16.68
CA PHE A 157 17.15 3.50 -17.78
C PHE A 157 17.88 4.78 -17.36
N SER A 158 18.12 4.99 -16.07
CA SER A 158 18.63 6.27 -15.53
C SER A 158 17.74 7.47 -15.91
N LEU A 159 16.43 7.22 -16.06
CA LEU A 159 15.45 8.23 -16.48
C LEU A 159 14.50 8.58 -15.33
N PRO A 160 14.15 9.87 -15.17
CA PRO A 160 13.05 10.28 -14.30
C PRO A 160 11.70 9.78 -14.83
N THR A 161 10.68 9.92 -14.01
CA THR A 161 9.30 9.54 -14.33
C THR A 161 8.53 10.76 -14.82
N ARG A 162 7.94 10.68 -16.01
CA ARG A 162 7.10 11.73 -16.61
C ARG A 162 5.67 11.67 -16.10
N GLU A 163 5.07 10.49 -16.18
CA GLU A 163 3.67 10.29 -15.83
C GLU A 163 3.45 8.91 -15.24
N VAL A 164 2.57 8.82 -14.24
CA VAL A 164 2.08 7.56 -13.69
C VAL A 164 0.57 7.58 -13.60
N LEU A 165 -0.07 6.52 -14.11
CA LEU A 165 -1.49 6.26 -13.96
C LEU A 165 -1.68 4.98 -13.14
N VAL A 166 -2.23 5.11 -11.94
CA VAL A 166 -2.67 3.98 -11.11
C VAL A 166 -4.11 3.63 -11.44
N CYS A 167 -4.36 2.39 -11.79
CA CYS A 167 -5.67 1.85 -12.14
C CYS A 167 -6.10 0.78 -11.12
N LEU A 168 -7.20 1.01 -10.41
CA LEU A 168 -7.94 -0.07 -9.75
C LEU A 168 -8.62 -0.91 -10.83
N GLU A 169 -8.00 -2.02 -11.20
CA GLU A 169 -8.37 -2.84 -12.36
C GLU A 169 -9.61 -3.69 -12.10
N ASP A 170 -9.67 -4.27 -10.91
CA ASP A 170 -10.76 -5.13 -10.47
C ASP A 170 -10.84 -5.14 -8.94
N VAL A 171 -12.06 -5.17 -8.41
CA VAL A 171 -12.31 -5.14 -6.98
C VAL A 171 -13.61 -5.86 -6.66
N ARG A 172 -13.55 -6.72 -5.65
CA ARG A 172 -14.73 -7.26 -4.99
C ARG A 172 -14.59 -7.00 -3.51
N GLY A 173 -15.39 -6.07 -3.00
CA GLY A 173 -15.31 -5.61 -1.62
C GLY A 173 -16.64 -5.07 -1.11
N SER A 174 -16.67 -4.69 0.16
CA SER A 174 -17.82 -4.07 0.81
C SER A 174 -17.36 -2.93 1.72
N PHE A 175 -18.26 -2.02 2.07
CA PHE A 175 -17.96 -0.93 3.02
C PHE A 175 -18.23 -1.37 4.46
N SER A 176 -17.39 -0.91 5.39
CA SER A 176 -17.64 -0.99 6.83
C SER A 176 -18.47 0.19 7.32
N GLY A 177 -19.10 0.04 8.48
CA GLY A 177 -19.75 1.16 9.15
C GLY A 177 -18.78 2.28 9.49
N GLY A 178 -17.51 1.96 9.75
CA GLY A 178 -16.47 2.98 9.92
C GLY A 178 -16.28 3.83 8.66
N SER A 179 -16.12 3.19 7.50
CA SER A 179 -15.93 3.90 6.22
C SER A 179 -17.14 4.74 5.82
N LEU A 180 -18.36 4.26 6.07
CA LEU A 180 -19.59 5.03 5.82
C LEU A 180 -19.74 6.21 6.79
N ASN A 181 -19.36 6.03 8.06
CA ASN A 181 -19.36 7.15 9.01
C ASN A 181 -18.30 8.19 8.66
N SER A 182 -17.10 7.78 8.25
CA SER A 182 -16.09 8.70 7.70
C SER A 182 -16.70 9.50 6.54
N LEU A 183 -17.33 8.86 5.55
CA LEU A 183 -18.01 9.55 4.44
C LEU A 183 -19.10 10.54 4.90
N CYS A 184 -19.89 10.18 5.93
CA CYS A 184 -20.90 11.06 6.52
C CYS A 184 -20.30 12.25 7.31
N SER A 185 -19.07 12.09 7.81
CA SER A 185 -18.32 13.07 8.59
C SER A 185 -17.33 13.88 7.76
N LEU A 186 -17.13 13.54 6.49
CA LEU A 186 -16.32 14.34 5.57
C LEU A 186 -17.02 15.69 5.33
N GLU A 187 -16.45 16.76 5.90
CA GLU A 187 -16.51 18.02 5.19
C GLU A 187 -15.73 17.83 3.87
N PRO A 188 -16.25 18.30 2.72
CA PRO A 188 -15.55 18.18 1.45
C PRO A 188 -14.29 19.06 1.49
N VAL A 189 -13.17 18.48 1.95
CA VAL A 189 -11.85 19.09 1.86
C VAL A 189 -11.30 18.73 0.50
N ASN A 190 -11.24 19.70 -0.41
CA ASN A 190 -10.55 19.54 -1.68
C ASN A 190 -9.05 19.74 -1.43
N ILE A 191 -8.30 18.65 -1.38
CA ILE A 191 -6.84 18.68 -1.25
C ILE A 191 -6.29 18.55 -2.67
N ALA A 192 -5.60 19.58 -3.16
CA ALA A 192 -5.00 19.50 -4.48
C ALA A 192 -3.84 18.49 -4.49
N PRO A 193 -3.52 17.89 -5.65
CA PRO A 193 -2.32 17.08 -5.79
C PRO A 193 -1.09 17.84 -5.28
N PHE A 194 -0.21 17.16 -4.53
CA PHE A 194 1.00 17.74 -3.94
C PHE A 194 0.78 18.76 -2.80
N ASP A 195 -0.44 19.03 -2.35
CA ASP A 195 -0.70 19.96 -1.24
C ASP A 195 0.00 19.59 0.07
N LEU A 196 0.22 18.30 0.30
CA LEU A 196 0.95 17.78 1.46
C LEU A 196 2.41 17.50 1.13
N SER A 197 2.92 17.92 -0.02
CA SER A 197 4.33 17.79 -0.37
C SER A 197 5.18 18.78 0.45
N PRO A 198 6.33 18.37 1.02
CA PRO A 198 7.30 19.32 1.58
C PRO A 198 7.95 20.21 0.52
N VAL A 199 7.85 19.85 -0.76
CA VAL A 199 8.30 20.64 -1.91
C VAL A 199 7.07 21.21 -2.63
N PRO A 200 6.82 22.52 -2.59
CA PRO A 200 5.63 23.12 -3.19
C PRO A 200 5.67 23.05 -4.72
N ARG A 201 4.51 22.89 -5.36
CA ARG A 201 4.33 22.99 -6.82
C ARG A 201 3.24 24.01 -7.13
N THR A 202 3.45 24.82 -8.17
CA THR A 202 2.41 25.72 -8.69
C THR A 202 1.34 24.92 -9.45
N GLU A 203 0.13 25.45 -9.53
CA GLU A 203 -0.95 24.85 -10.32
C GLU A 203 -0.52 24.61 -11.78
N GLN A 204 0.28 25.50 -12.37
CA GLN A 204 0.81 25.32 -13.73
C GLN A 204 1.78 24.13 -13.84
N GLN A 205 2.62 23.91 -12.82
CA GLN A 205 3.52 22.75 -12.77
C GLN A 205 2.78 21.43 -12.51
N VAL A 206 1.63 21.48 -11.83
CA VAL A 206 0.73 20.33 -11.65
C VAL A 206 -0.11 20.08 -12.91
N ALA A 207 -0.51 21.14 -13.60
CA ALA A 207 -1.31 21.12 -14.82
C ALA A 207 -0.51 20.86 -16.09
N LYS A 208 0.82 20.64 -16.02
CA LYS A 208 1.62 20.09 -17.12
C LYS A 208 1.04 18.71 -17.45
N ASN A 209 0.09 18.69 -18.38
CA ASN A 209 -0.70 17.51 -18.73
C ASN A 209 0.20 16.31 -19.01
N GLY A 210 -0.28 15.15 -18.56
CA GLY A 210 0.28 13.86 -18.93
C GLY A 210 0.46 13.69 -20.43
N VAL A 211 1.30 12.74 -20.80
CA VAL A 211 1.47 12.27 -22.18
C VAL A 211 0.38 11.26 -22.57
N LEU A 212 -0.29 10.65 -21.59
CA LEU A 212 -1.44 9.78 -21.82
C LEU A 212 -2.65 10.59 -22.33
N PRO A 213 -3.53 9.97 -23.15
CA PRO A 213 -4.76 10.62 -23.61
C PRO A 213 -5.57 11.14 -22.42
N PRO A 214 -5.97 12.42 -22.40
CA PRO A 214 -6.71 12.98 -21.27
C PRO A 214 -8.14 12.41 -21.19
N PRO A 215 -8.80 12.49 -20.02
CA PRO A 215 -10.22 12.21 -19.92
C PRO A 215 -11.03 13.18 -20.79
N ASN A 216 -12.17 12.71 -21.31
CA ASN A 216 -13.13 13.58 -21.97
C ASN A 216 -13.95 14.41 -20.96
N ALA A 217 -14.85 15.27 -21.43
CA ALA A 217 -15.72 16.10 -20.58
C ALA A 217 -16.63 15.30 -19.62
N LEU A 218 -16.81 14.00 -19.88
CA LEU A 218 -17.56 13.08 -19.02
C LEU A 218 -16.66 12.31 -18.03
N ASP A 219 -15.39 12.71 -17.89
CA ASP A 219 -14.37 12.07 -17.07
C ASP A 219 -14.11 10.59 -17.43
N VAL A 220 -14.41 10.23 -18.69
CA VAL A 220 -14.05 8.92 -19.25
C VAL A 220 -12.72 9.07 -19.96
N GLN A 221 -11.72 8.30 -19.54
CA GLN A 221 -10.40 8.22 -20.14
C GLN A 221 -10.22 6.84 -20.77
N ILE A 222 -9.57 6.77 -21.94
CA ILE A 222 -9.25 5.50 -22.59
C ILE A 222 -7.73 5.44 -22.77
N VAL A 223 -7.12 4.38 -22.27
CA VAL A 223 -5.68 4.13 -22.37
C VAL A 223 -5.50 2.71 -22.88
N ASP A 224 -4.74 2.51 -23.95
CA ASP A 224 -4.66 1.22 -24.66
C ASP A 224 -4.26 0.06 -23.73
N GLU A 225 -3.32 0.29 -22.81
CA GLU A 225 -2.84 -0.72 -21.88
C GLU A 225 -3.84 -1.06 -20.76
N LEU A 226 -4.75 -0.13 -20.42
CA LEU A 226 -5.60 -0.19 -19.21
C LEU A 226 -7.12 -0.21 -19.49
N GLY A 227 -7.53 0.07 -20.72
CA GLY A 227 -8.91 0.09 -21.17
C GLY A 227 -9.66 1.37 -20.84
N VAL A 228 -10.95 1.23 -20.50
CA VAL A 228 -11.86 2.35 -20.20
C VAL A 228 -11.82 2.67 -18.71
N LEU A 229 -11.56 3.93 -18.40
CA LEU A 229 -11.22 4.41 -17.06
C LEU A 229 -12.11 5.58 -16.64
N VAL A 230 -12.40 5.66 -15.35
CA VAL A 230 -12.99 6.84 -14.66
C VAL A 230 -12.18 7.18 -13.42
N GLU A 231 -12.37 8.37 -12.85
CA GLU A 231 -11.72 8.71 -11.58
C GLU A 231 -12.03 7.66 -10.49
N SER A 232 -10.97 7.21 -9.80
CA SER A 232 -11.07 6.24 -8.72
C SER A 232 -11.82 6.83 -7.51
N THR A 233 -12.54 5.98 -6.78
CA THR A 233 -13.12 6.34 -5.47
C THR A 233 -12.06 6.72 -4.44
N HIS A 234 -10.80 6.30 -4.63
CA HIS A 234 -9.68 6.63 -3.74
C HIS A 234 -8.81 7.78 -4.27
N ALA A 235 -9.15 8.38 -5.41
CA ALA A 235 -8.27 9.32 -6.11
C ALA A 235 -7.82 10.50 -5.23
N GLN A 236 -8.70 11.02 -4.37
CA GLN A 236 -8.35 12.10 -3.44
C GLN A 236 -7.27 11.69 -2.43
N ILE A 237 -7.36 10.45 -1.90
CA ILE A 237 -6.38 9.91 -0.98
C ILE A 237 -5.06 9.66 -1.70
N GLU A 238 -5.13 8.94 -2.82
CA GLU A 238 -3.95 8.52 -3.57
C GLU A 238 -3.18 9.72 -4.14
N LYS A 239 -3.85 10.73 -4.71
CA LYS A 239 -3.21 11.98 -5.22
C LYS A 239 -2.46 12.72 -4.11
N THR A 240 -3.04 12.78 -2.93
CA THR A 240 -2.46 13.48 -1.78
C THR A 240 -1.21 12.77 -1.27
N LEU A 241 -1.29 11.45 -1.07
CA LEU A 241 -0.17 10.64 -0.58
C LEU A 241 0.96 10.53 -1.59
N VAL A 242 0.66 10.24 -2.86
CA VAL A 242 1.69 10.12 -3.90
C VAL A 242 2.39 11.47 -4.12
N GLY A 243 1.64 12.57 -4.09
CA GLY A 243 2.22 13.91 -4.15
C GLY A 243 3.14 14.22 -2.97
N ARG A 244 2.78 13.77 -1.75
CA ARG A 244 3.66 13.87 -0.59
C ARG A 244 4.90 12.99 -0.73
N SER A 245 4.75 11.74 -1.17
CA SER A 245 5.86 10.82 -1.43
C SER A 245 6.87 11.43 -2.40
N TRP A 246 6.39 11.99 -3.52
CA TRP A 246 7.22 12.72 -4.48
C TRP A 246 8.10 13.77 -3.79
N GLY A 247 7.51 14.67 -3.00
CA GLY A 247 8.26 15.74 -2.34
C GLY A 247 9.20 15.25 -1.23
N LEU A 248 8.79 14.22 -0.48
CA LEU A 248 9.66 13.59 0.52
C LEU A 248 10.92 13.02 -0.12
N TYR A 249 10.81 12.42 -1.31
CA TYR A 249 11.95 11.93 -2.07
C TYR A 249 12.75 13.02 -2.79
N ALA A 250 12.13 14.15 -3.15
CA ALA A 250 12.85 15.29 -3.74
C ALA A 250 13.71 16.06 -2.73
N GLY A 251 13.27 16.20 -1.47
CA GLY A 251 13.92 17.06 -0.49
C GLY A 251 15.19 16.54 0.21
N HIS A 252 15.59 15.28 0.00
CA HIS A 252 16.74 14.67 0.70
C HIS A 252 17.75 14.11 -0.31
N GLY A 253 18.69 14.96 -0.74
CA GLY A 253 19.66 14.67 -1.79
C GLY A 253 20.20 13.23 -1.83
N SER A 254 20.18 12.65 -3.03
CA SER A 254 20.91 11.46 -3.50
C SER A 254 20.53 10.04 -3.04
N ASP A 255 19.56 9.84 -2.14
CA ASP A 255 19.11 8.46 -1.83
C ASP A 255 18.22 7.84 -2.92
N PHE A 256 17.71 8.67 -3.85
CA PHE A 256 17.04 8.23 -5.07
C PHE A 256 17.85 8.73 -6.27
N PRO A 257 18.09 7.91 -7.32
CA PRO A 257 18.98 8.33 -8.41
C PRO A 257 18.40 9.39 -9.37
N SER A 258 17.28 10.04 -9.04
CA SER A 258 16.74 11.19 -9.77
C SER A 258 17.08 12.49 -9.02
N PRO A 259 17.47 13.59 -9.70
CA PRO A 259 17.83 14.85 -9.06
C PRO A 259 16.72 15.45 -8.15
N GLU A 260 15.46 15.05 -8.34
CA GLU A 260 14.29 15.60 -7.63
C GLU A 260 13.23 14.54 -7.26
N GLY A 261 13.65 13.41 -6.66
CA GLY A 261 12.71 12.40 -6.16
C GLY A 261 12.23 11.43 -7.24
N TYR A 262 11.07 11.67 -7.86
CA TYR A 262 10.62 10.87 -9.02
C TYR A 262 10.89 11.55 -10.37
N GLY A 263 11.13 12.86 -10.37
CA GLY A 263 11.30 13.68 -11.57
C GLY A 263 10.57 15.03 -11.46
N GLU A 264 11.16 16.10 -11.99
CA GLU A 264 10.61 17.46 -11.91
C GLU A 264 9.26 17.55 -12.62
N ASP A 265 9.16 16.88 -13.78
CA ASP A 265 8.02 16.86 -14.69
C ASP A 265 6.98 15.77 -14.34
N PHE A 266 7.05 15.18 -13.14
CA PHE A 266 6.17 14.10 -12.69
C PHE A 266 4.68 14.50 -12.62
N PHE A 267 3.84 13.68 -13.27
CA PHE A 267 2.37 13.79 -13.24
C PHE A 267 1.73 12.49 -12.75
N PHE A 268 0.70 12.59 -11.90
CA PHE A 268 0.03 11.43 -11.31
C PHE A 268 -1.49 11.45 -11.56
N SER A 269 -2.02 10.32 -11.99
CA SER A 269 -3.46 10.09 -12.10
C SER A 269 -3.89 8.79 -11.41
N SER A 270 -5.06 8.82 -10.78
CA SER A 270 -5.69 7.66 -10.16
C SER A 270 -7.05 7.40 -10.80
N ARG A 271 -7.22 6.17 -11.29
CA ARG A 271 -8.34 5.73 -12.10
C ARG A 271 -8.85 4.38 -11.63
N MET A 272 -10.07 4.04 -12.04
CA MET A 272 -10.61 2.70 -11.92
C MET A 272 -11.14 2.23 -13.26
N ARG A 273 -10.98 0.92 -13.54
CA ARG A 273 -11.40 0.32 -14.79
C ARG A 273 -12.90 0.06 -14.79
N CYS A 274 -13.52 0.30 -15.94
CA CYS A 274 -14.90 -0.05 -16.23
C CYS A 274 -14.95 -0.95 -17.45
N SER A 275 -15.99 -1.77 -17.55
CA SER A 275 -16.15 -2.71 -18.68
C SER A 275 -16.29 -2.01 -20.04
N ASN A 276 -16.91 -0.82 -20.05
CA ASN A 276 -17.13 0.01 -21.24
C ASN A 276 -17.53 1.45 -20.83
N ALA A 277 -17.57 2.36 -21.81
CA ALA A 277 -17.88 3.78 -21.60
C ALA A 277 -19.27 4.04 -21.00
N LEU A 278 -20.26 3.19 -21.30
CA LEU A 278 -21.60 3.32 -20.73
C LEU A 278 -21.60 2.95 -19.24
N SER A 279 -20.96 1.85 -18.86
CA SER A 279 -20.80 1.45 -17.45
C SER A 279 -20.02 2.49 -16.64
N ALA A 280 -18.99 3.09 -17.25
CA ALA A 280 -18.24 4.21 -16.68
C ALA A 280 -19.13 5.41 -16.37
N LEU A 281 -19.96 5.82 -17.34
CA LEU A 281 -20.90 6.93 -17.15
C LEU A 281 -21.95 6.62 -16.06
N MET A 282 -22.50 5.40 -16.05
CA MET A 282 -23.45 4.98 -15.02
C MET A 282 -22.82 4.94 -13.63
N PHE A 283 -21.62 4.40 -13.50
CA PHE A 283 -20.91 4.35 -12.22
C PHE A 283 -20.66 5.77 -11.68
N ARG A 284 -20.09 6.66 -12.51
CA ARG A 284 -19.84 8.05 -12.13
C ARG A 284 -21.10 8.79 -11.71
N THR A 285 -22.17 8.68 -12.49
CA THR A 285 -23.45 9.36 -12.21
C THR A 285 -24.09 8.82 -10.94
N SER A 286 -24.14 7.50 -10.76
CA SER A 286 -24.70 6.87 -9.56
C SER A 286 -23.91 7.21 -8.30
N LEU A 287 -22.58 7.16 -8.34
CA LEU A 287 -21.73 7.54 -7.21
C LEU A 287 -21.90 9.01 -6.84
N SER A 288 -21.95 9.91 -7.83
CA SER A 288 -22.17 11.35 -7.59
C SER A 288 -23.54 11.60 -6.96
N LEU A 289 -24.60 10.94 -7.45
CA LEU A 289 -25.94 11.06 -6.88
C LEU A 289 -25.99 10.52 -5.44
N LEU A 290 -25.39 9.36 -5.17
CA LEU A 290 -25.34 8.75 -3.85
C LEU A 290 -24.59 9.64 -2.85
N THR A 291 -23.40 10.10 -3.21
CA THR A 291 -22.60 10.99 -2.36
C THR A 291 -23.36 12.29 -2.09
N ASN A 292 -23.96 12.92 -3.11
CA ASN A 292 -24.78 14.12 -2.91
C ASN A 292 -26.00 13.85 -2.02
N ALA A 293 -26.66 12.69 -2.14
CA ALA A 293 -27.78 12.32 -1.30
C ALA A 293 -27.36 12.18 0.17
N ILE A 294 -26.28 11.44 0.46
CA ILE A 294 -25.77 11.25 1.83
C ILE A 294 -25.27 12.57 2.42
N THR A 295 -24.55 13.37 1.62
CA THR A 295 -23.90 14.60 2.11
C THR A 295 -24.84 15.81 2.17
N LYS A 296 -25.92 15.88 1.37
CA LYS A 296 -26.80 17.06 1.31
C LYS A 296 -28.21 16.83 1.84
N ILE A 297 -28.65 15.59 2.04
CA ILE A 297 -30.01 15.27 2.49
C ILE A 297 -29.96 14.67 3.90
N PRO A 298 -30.23 15.46 4.97
CA PRO A 298 -30.06 15.01 6.35
C PRO A 298 -30.83 13.73 6.73
N PRO A 299 -32.08 13.51 6.29
CA PRO A 299 -32.78 12.25 6.55
C PRO A 299 -32.08 11.01 5.99
N ILE A 300 -31.50 11.11 4.79
CA ILE A 300 -30.76 10.01 4.15
C ILE A 300 -29.45 9.76 4.91
N ARG A 301 -28.75 10.82 5.30
CA ARG A 301 -27.53 10.73 6.13
C ARG A 301 -27.80 10.02 7.45
N TYR A 302 -28.86 10.43 8.15
CA TYR A 302 -29.27 9.83 9.42
C TYR A 302 -29.58 8.33 9.26
N LEU A 303 -30.31 7.95 8.21
CA LEU A 303 -30.62 6.57 7.92
C LEU A 303 -29.35 5.75 7.60
N ALA A 304 -28.45 6.28 6.77
CA ALA A 304 -27.20 5.62 6.40
C ALA A 304 -26.31 5.37 7.64
N ALA A 305 -26.14 6.37 8.51
CA ALA A 305 -25.37 6.24 9.74
C ALA A 305 -25.99 5.21 10.71
N ARG A 306 -27.33 5.10 10.75
CA ARG A 306 -28.04 4.13 11.60
C ARG A 306 -27.97 2.70 11.05
N MET A 307 -28.02 2.53 9.73
CA MET A 307 -27.93 1.20 9.10
C MET A 307 -26.55 0.58 9.23
N PHE A 308 -25.49 1.40 9.34
CA PHE A 308 -24.11 0.94 9.41
C PHE A 308 -23.37 1.57 10.60
N PRO A 309 -23.65 1.13 11.84
CA PRO A 309 -23.06 1.73 13.02
C PRO A 309 -21.54 1.49 13.11
N PRO A 310 -20.78 2.38 13.78
CA PRO A 310 -19.34 2.22 13.95
C PRO A 310 -18.95 0.87 14.55
N GLY A 311 -17.87 0.28 14.05
CA GLY A 311 -17.40 -1.04 14.49
C GLY A 311 -18.08 -2.24 13.83
N THR A 312 -19.04 -2.01 12.92
CA THR A 312 -19.58 -3.05 12.04
C THR A 312 -18.86 -3.09 10.69
N GLY A 313 -18.93 -4.23 10.00
CA GLY A 313 -18.42 -4.41 8.65
C GLY A 313 -18.93 -5.71 8.03
N PRO A 314 -18.51 -6.05 6.80
CA PRO A 314 -18.98 -7.25 6.11
C PRO A 314 -18.76 -8.50 6.98
N SER A 315 -19.65 -9.49 6.87
CA SER A 315 -19.52 -10.78 7.56
C SER A 315 -18.30 -11.56 7.04
N GLU A 316 -17.83 -12.56 7.80
CA GLU A 316 -16.72 -13.41 7.34
C GLU A 316 -17.05 -14.10 6.01
N GLU A 317 -18.28 -14.61 5.87
CA GLU A 317 -18.75 -15.27 4.65
C GLU A 317 -18.71 -14.35 3.44
N ALA A 318 -19.15 -13.09 3.58
CA ALA A 318 -19.07 -12.10 2.51
C ALA A 318 -17.61 -11.88 2.08
N ARG A 319 -16.69 -11.78 3.05
CA ARG A 319 -15.26 -11.52 2.82
C ARG A 319 -14.52 -12.64 2.08
N ARG A 320 -14.96 -13.90 2.15
CA ARG A 320 -14.23 -15.05 1.57
C ARG A 320 -14.01 -14.95 0.05
N SER A 321 -14.86 -14.20 -0.64
CA SER A 321 -14.77 -14.01 -2.10
C SER A 321 -14.16 -12.66 -2.50
N HIS A 322 -13.76 -11.84 -1.52
CA HIS A 322 -13.24 -10.51 -1.79
C HIS A 322 -11.79 -10.56 -2.27
N TYR A 323 -11.45 -9.60 -3.12
CA TYR A 323 -10.11 -9.40 -3.67
C TYR A 323 -10.00 -8.00 -4.25
N PHE A 324 -8.78 -7.57 -4.56
CA PHE A 324 -8.55 -6.40 -5.39
C PHE A 324 -7.28 -6.55 -6.24
N LYS A 325 -7.27 -5.83 -7.38
CA LYS A 325 -6.15 -5.78 -8.31
C LYS A 325 -5.92 -4.34 -8.77
N TYR A 326 -4.68 -3.92 -8.73
CA TYR A 326 -4.21 -2.65 -9.27
C TYR A 326 -3.22 -2.92 -10.40
N ARG A 327 -3.30 -2.09 -11.46
CA ARG A 327 -2.30 -1.96 -12.50
C ARG A 327 -1.82 -0.53 -12.55
N THR A 328 -0.52 -0.33 -12.53
CA THR A 328 0.09 1.01 -12.56
C THR A 328 0.96 1.11 -13.77
N LEU A 329 0.66 2.08 -14.65
CA LEU A 329 1.45 2.37 -15.84
C LEU A 329 2.30 3.62 -15.58
N ALA A 330 3.62 3.48 -15.66
CA ALA A 330 4.57 4.58 -15.56
C ALA A 330 5.31 4.80 -16.87
N ILE A 331 5.50 6.06 -17.22
CA ILE A 331 6.15 6.50 -18.46
C ILE A 331 7.39 7.31 -18.08
N ALA A 332 8.54 6.97 -18.68
CA ALA A 332 9.78 7.70 -18.46
C ALA A 332 9.73 9.12 -19.04
N ASP A 333 10.42 10.05 -18.39
CA ASP A 333 10.76 11.34 -18.99
C ASP A 333 12.09 11.22 -19.74
N ASN A 334 11.99 10.95 -21.05
CA ASN A 334 13.14 10.84 -21.94
C ASN A 334 13.28 12.06 -22.88
N LYS A 335 12.65 13.19 -22.53
CA LYS A 335 12.63 14.41 -23.35
C LYS A 335 12.16 14.21 -24.79
N GLY A 336 11.27 13.23 -25.03
CA GLY A 336 10.64 12.98 -26.33
C GLY A 336 11.47 12.10 -27.27
N ALA A 337 12.50 11.43 -26.78
CA ALA A 337 13.18 10.38 -27.55
C ALA A 337 12.26 9.17 -27.76
N GLU A 338 12.49 8.39 -28.81
CA GLU A 338 11.82 7.09 -28.99
C GLU A 338 12.89 5.98 -29.01
N PRO A 339 12.61 4.79 -28.43
CA PRO A 339 11.36 4.39 -27.77
C PRO A 339 11.20 4.99 -26.36
N ILE A 340 9.97 5.34 -25.95
CA ILE A 340 9.68 5.77 -24.58
C ILE A 340 9.58 4.57 -23.63
N PRO A 341 10.49 4.39 -22.65
CA PRO A 341 10.39 3.28 -21.71
C PRO A 341 9.14 3.40 -20.85
N LYS A 342 8.40 2.29 -20.77
CA LYS A 342 7.20 2.14 -19.92
C LYS A 342 7.42 1.02 -18.90
N VAL A 343 6.93 1.23 -17.70
CA VAL A 343 6.93 0.22 -16.63
C VAL A 343 5.50 -0.04 -16.19
N GLU A 344 5.14 -1.30 -16.07
CA GLU A 344 3.92 -1.75 -15.44
C GLU A 344 4.20 -2.34 -14.05
N VAL A 345 3.41 -1.95 -13.06
CA VAL A 345 3.37 -2.61 -11.75
C VAL A 345 1.99 -3.22 -11.54
N ARG A 346 1.94 -4.53 -11.29
CA ARG A 346 0.72 -5.23 -10.88
C ARG A 346 0.77 -5.47 -9.38
N PHE A 347 -0.30 -5.10 -8.69
CA PHE A 347 -0.46 -5.29 -7.25
C PHE A 347 -1.79 -5.98 -7.00
N ALA A 348 -1.78 -7.19 -6.44
CA ALA A 348 -2.99 -7.96 -6.20
C ALA A 348 -3.01 -8.55 -4.79
N TYR A 349 -4.22 -8.71 -4.27
CA TYR A 349 -4.46 -9.38 -2.99
C TYR A 349 -5.75 -10.20 -3.09
N GLY A 350 -5.63 -11.50 -2.86
CA GLY A 350 -6.72 -12.48 -2.89
C GLY A 350 -7.55 -12.50 -1.61
N GLY A 351 -7.86 -11.35 -1.03
CA GLY A 351 -8.63 -11.25 0.20
C GLY A 351 -9.33 -9.91 0.38
N ASP A 352 -10.05 -9.79 1.49
CA ASP A 352 -10.83 -8.59 1.79
C ASP A 352 -9.94 -7.35 2.06
N PRO A 353 -10.31 -6.17 1.53
CA PRO A 353 -9.58 -4.91 1.76
C PRO A 353 -9.34 -4.51 3.22
N TYR A 354 -10.24 -4.83 4.16
CA TYR A 354 -10.01 -4.56 5.58
C TYR A 354 -9.00 -5.52 6.19
N VAL A 355 -9.00 -6.78 5.73
CA VAL A 355 -7.95 -7.74 6.11
C VAL A 355 -6.61 -7.25 5.58
N PHE A 356 -6.54 -6.84 4.31
CA PHE A 356 -5.32 -6.23 3.76
C PHE A 356 -4.86 -5.02 4.57
N THR A 357 -5.78 -4.19 5.05
CA THR A 357 -5.40 -3.05 5.91
C THR A 357 -4.71 -3.54 7.20
N GLY A 358 -5.24 -4.58 7.86
CA GLY A 358 -4.55 -5.20 8.99
C GLY A 358 -3.17 -5.77 8.64
N VAL A 359 -3.04 -6.40 7.46
CA VAL A 359 -1.78 -6.89 6.91
C VAL A 359 -0.78 -5.75 6.72
N ALA A 360 -1.17 -4.69 6.00
CA ALA A 360 -0.33 -3.55 5.69
C ALA A 360 0.16 -2.83 6.96
N LEU A 361 -0.73 -2.57 7.93
CA LEU A 361 -0.38 -1.95 9.21
C LEU A 361 0.64 -2.80 9.99
N THR A 362 0.42 -4.11 10.06
CA THR A 362 1.30 -5.04 10.77
C THR A 362 2.67 -5.12 10.11
N GLN A 363 2.70 -5.27 8.78
CA GLN A 363 3.96 -5.36 8.05
C GLN A 363 4.74 -4.04 8.08
N ALA A 364 4.05 -2.89 8.02
CA ALA A 364 4.67 -1.58 8.21
C ALA A 364 5.32 -1.44 9.60
N ALA A 365 4.61 -1.84 10.67
CA ALA A 365 5.17 -1.83 12.03
C ALA A 365 6.40 -2.75 12.16
N LEU A 366 6.37 -3.93 11.54
CA LEU A 366 7.52 -4.84 11.52
C LEU A 366 8.71 -4.27 10.75
N VAL A 367 8.51 -3.46 9.71
CA VAL A 367 9.58 -2.72 9.02
C VAL A 367 10.15 -1.62 9.92
N LEU A 368 9.30 -0.88 10.64
CA LEU A 368 9.75 0.18 11.56
C LEU A 368 10.54 -0.36 12.75
N LEU A 369 10.33 -1.62 13.14
CA LEU A 369 11.16 -2.28 14.13
C LEU A 369 12.56 -2.67 13.62
N GLN A 370 12.75 -2.75 12.31
CA GLN A 370 14.00 -3.14 11.66
C GLN A 370 14.96 -1.94 11.49
N GLY A 371 16.18 -2.20 11.01
CA GLY A 371 17.22 -1.20 10.84
C GLY A 371 16.96 -0.18 9.72
N ILE A 372 18.02 0.50 9.27
CA ILE A 372 17.96 1.74 8.47
C ILE A 372 17.21 1.56 7.13
N ILE A 373 16.06 2.23 6.99
CA ILE A 373 15.27 2.39 5.75
C ILE A 373 15.15 3.89 5.43
N PRO A 374 14.59 4.33 4.28
CA PRO A 374 14.42 5.76 3.99
C PRO A 374 13.67 6.52 5.09
N ALA A 375 12.65 5.92 5.71
CA ALA A 375 11.96 6.49 6.87
C ALA A 375 12.90 6.74 8.07
N HIS A 376 13.82 5.81 8.38
CA HIS A 376 14.78 5.94 9.49
C HIS A 376 15.75 7.11 9.32
N ARG A 377 16.11 7.42 8.08
CA ARG A 377 17.03 8.53 7.78
C ARG A 377 16.36 9.89 7.93
N ARG A 378 15.03 9.94 7.86
CA ARG A 378 14.24 11.18 7.81
C ARG A 378 13.57 11.50 9.15
N GLY A 379 12.94 10.51 9.78
CA GLY A 379 11.93 10.78 10.81
C GLY A 379 10.77 11.62 10.26
N GLY A 380 9.87 12.05 11.14
CA GLY A 380 8.78 12.96 10.77
C GLY A 380 7.48 12.27 10.37
N ILE A 381 6.58 13.05 9.76
CA ILE A 381 5.34 12.55 9.16
C ILE A 381 5.65 12.05 7.75
N LEU A 382 5.39 10.78 7.46
CA LEU A 382 5.86 10.10 6.28
C LEU A 382 4.72 9.34 5.57
N THR A 383 5.04 8.69 4.47
CA THR A 383 4.11 7.91 3.64
C THR A 383 4.53 6.44 3.57
N PRO A 384 3.63 5.50 3.21
CA PRO A 384 3.97 4.09 3.03
C PRO A 384 5.17 3.85 2.10
N ALA A 385 5.33 4.64 1.03
CA ALA A 385 6.48 4.55 0.12
C ALA A 385 7.83 4.69 0.84
N THR A 386 7.91 5.49 1.91
CA THR A 386 9.16 5.70 2.67
C THR A 386 9.64 4.47 3.44
N LEU A 387 8.77 3.44 3.58
CA LEU A 387 9.16 2.15 4.13
C LEU A 387 9.99 1.32 3.14
N GLY A 388 10.00 1.70 1.86
CA GLY A 388 10.91 1.20 0.84
C GLY A 388 10.68 -0.26 0.41
N GLU A 389 11.71 -0.85 -0.19
CA GLU A 389 11.70 -2.21 -0.73
C GLU A 389 11.53 -3.27 0.37
N GLU A 390 11.95 -2.98 1.61
CA GLU A 390 11.75 -3.84 2.77
C GLU A 390 10.26 -4.06 3.04
N PHE A 391 9.42 -3.04 2.89
CA PHE A 391 7.98 -3.19 3.05
C PHE A 391 7.36 -4.03 1.93
N VAL A 392 7.83 -3.82 0.69
CA VAL A 392 7.42 -4.63 -0.47
C VAL A 392 7.81 -6.10 -0.25
N ALA A 393 9.03 -6.38 0.23
CA ALA A 393 9.51 -7.72 0.51
C ALA A 393 8.70 -8.43 1.61
N ARG A 394 8.22 -7.68 2.60
CA ARG A 394 7.33 -8.22 3.66
C ARG A 394 5.92 -8.49 3.16
N LEU A 395 5.35 -7.60 2.34
CA LEU A 395 4.02 -7.81 1.75
C LEU A 395 4.00 -9.04 0.82
N LYS A 396 5.09 -9.32 0.12
CA LYS A 396 5.24 -10.50 -0.75
C LYS A 396 5.46 -11.82 0.00
N GLN A 397 5.59 -11.81 1.32
CA GLN A 397 5.73 -13.06 2.08
C GLN A 397 4.44 -13.90 1.96
N PRO A 398 4.55 -15.24 1.96
CA PRO A 398 3.38 -16.11 1.81
C PRO A 398 2.26 -15.82 2.81
N GLU A 399 2.61 -15.46 4.05
CA GLU A 399 1.64 -15.14 5.09
C GLU A 399 0.92 -13.81 4.86
N ALA A 400 1.55 -12.85 4.17
CA ALA A 400 0.93 -11.58 3.80
C ALA A 400 0.10 -11.69 2.52
N GLY A 401 0.43 -12.63 1.63
CA GLY A 401 -0.41 -13.01 0.48
C GLY A 401 -0.59 -11.91 -0.58
N VAL A 402 0.32 -10.94 -0.65
CA VAL A 402 0.29 -9.87 -1.65
C VAL A 402 1.17 -10.23 -2.83
N GLU A 403 0.59 -10.15 -4.02
CA GLU A 403 1.31 -10.34 -5.28
C GLU A 403 1.74 -8.98 -5.82
N ILE A 404 3.05 -8.79 -6.05
CA ILE A 404 3.60 -7.56 -6.62
C ILE A 404 4.59 -7.91 -7.72
N GLU A 405 4.27 -7.51 -8.94
CA GLU A 405 5.06 -7.72 -10.15
C GLU A 405 5.44 -6.37 -10.77
N VAL A 406 6.67 -6.25 -11.26
CA VAL A 406 7.19 -5.02 -11.88
C VAL A 406 7.85 -5.40 -13.20
N GLU A 407 7.25 -4.97 -14.31
CA GLU A 407 7.64 -5.34 -15.66
C GLU A 407 7.95 -4.09 -16.49
N VAL A 408 8.95 -4.19 -17.37
CA VAL A 408 9.14 -3.19 -18.42
C VAL A 408 8.30 -3.62 -19.61
N LEU A 409 7.47 -2.72 -20.12
CA LEU A 409 6.72 -2.98 -21.33
C LEU A 409 7.65 -2.75 -22.53
N SER A 410 8.07 -3.83 -23.20
CA SER A 410 8.75 -3.74 -24.50
C SER A 410 7.75 -3.34 -25.59
N GLU A 411 8.19 -2.54 -26.57
CA GLU A 411 7.38 -2.09 -27.71
C GLU A 411 6.80 -3.22 -28.57
N GLN A 412 7.29 -4.45 -28.39
CA GLN A 412 6.67 -5.64 -28.97
C GLN A 412 5.98 -6.41 -27.87
N SER A 413 4.67 -6.20 -27.77
CA SER A 413 3.81 -7.16 -27.10
C SER A 413 3.85 -8.46 -27.91
N ASP A 414 4.37 -9.52 -27.30
CA ASP A 414 4.43 -10.90 -27.82
C ASP A 414 3.07 -11.52 -28.18
N TRP A 415 1.98 -10.75 -28.18
CA TRP A 415 0.68 -11.23 -28.64
C TRP A 415 0.66 -11.49 -30.15
N TYR A 416 1.46 -10.76 -30.95
CA TYR A 416 1.57 -11.01 -32.40
C TYR A 416 2.41 -12.26 -32.71
N GLN A 417 3.43 -12.58 -31.90
CA GLN A 417 4.27 -13.78 -32.10
C GLN A 417 3.55 -15.05 -31.58
N ASN A 418 2.86 -14.97 -30.44
CA ASN A 418 2.15 -16.11 -29.87
C ASN A 418 0.85 -16.47 -30.61
N ALA A 419 0.26 -15.53 -31.36
CA ALA A 419 -0.87 -15.80 -32.25
C ALA A 419 -0.46 -16.46 -33.58
N ILE A 420 0.83 -16.41 -33.96
CA ILE A 420 1.34 -17.05 -35.18
C ILE A 420 1.85 -18.47 -34.89
N ILE A 421 2.25 -18.78 -33.65
CA ILE A 421 2.71 -20.12 -33.26
C ILE A 421 1.55 -21.12 -33.06
N THR A 422 0.29 -20.68 -33.04
CA THR A 422 -0.89 -21.57 -32.96
C THR A 422 -1.52 -21.96 -34.30
N HIS A 423 -0.98 -21.51 -35.45
CA HIS A 423 -1.51 -21.88 -36.77
C HIS A 423 -0.46 -22.09 -37.87
N VAL A 424 0.64 -22.80 -37.60
CA VAL A 424 1.33 -23.55 -38.67
C VAL A 424 1.92 -24.83 -38.13
N ASN A 425 1.16 -25.92 -38.21
CA ASN A 425 1.75 -27.26 -38.29
C ASN A 425 0.85 -28.16 -39.12
N VAL A 426 1.01 -28.09 -40.45
CA VAL A 426 0.54 -29.11 -41.38
C VAL A 426 1.78 -29.61 -42.14
N PRO A 427 2.29 -30.81 -41.83
CA PRO A 427 3.25 -31.48 -42.71
C PRO A 427 2.48 -32.31 -43.73
N GLY A 428 2.77 -32.13 -45.02
CA GLY A 428 2.13 -32.92 -46.06
C GLY A 428 2.70 -32.68 -47.45
N SER A 429 3.90 -33.20 -47.70
CA SER A 429 4.38 -33.50 -49.05
C SER A 429 3.53 -34.59 -49.68
N LEU A 430 3.04 -34.35 -50.90
CA LEU A 430 2.39 -35.35 -51.75
C LEU A 430 3.37 -36.46 -52.13
N PRO A 431 2.89 -37.71 -52.25
CA PRO A 431 2.80 -38.25 -53.61
C PRO A 431 1.50 -39.00 -53.92
N GLN A 432 1.33 -39.19 -55.24
CA GLN A 432 0.25 -39.81 -55.98
C GLN A 432 -0.16 -41.22 -55.48
N CYS A 433 -1.46 -41.55 -55.55
CA CYS A 433 -2.05 -42.49 -56.52
C CYS A 433 -3.29 -43.25 -55.96
N ARG A 434 -4.40 -43.10 -56.69
CA ARG A 434 -5.53 -44.04 -56.96
C ARG A 434 -6.31 -44.76 -55.84
N SER A 435 -7.62 -44.49 -55.95
CA SER A 435 -8.77 -45.43 -56.03
C SER A 435 -9.49 -45.90 -54.75
N ARG A 436 -10.69 -45.32 -54.59
CA ARG A 436 -12.02 -45.96 -54.58
C ARG A 436 -12.38 -46.98 -53.46
N ILE A 437 -13.41 -46.56 -52.71
CA ILE A 437 -14.70 -47.25 -52.47
C ILE A 437 -14.94 -47.94 -51.09
N HIS A 438 -15.90 -47.32 -50.38
CA HIS A 438 -16.94 -47.78 -49.44
C HIS A 438 -16.63 -48.27 -47.99
N PRO A 439 -17.60 -48.03 -47.06
CA PRO A 439 -17.42 -48.03 -45.61
C PRO A 439 -18.24 -49.16 -44.94
N PRO A 440 -18.69 -49.01 -43.68
CA PRO A 440 -18.11 -49.55 -42.45
C PRO A 440 -18.94 -50.73 -41.90
N LEU A 441 -18.55 -51.33 -40.77
CA LEU A 441 -19.48 -51.76 -39.70
C LEU A 441 -18.73 -52.16 -38.41
N PRO A 442 -19.33 -52.00 -37.21
CA PRO A 442 -18.74 -52.20 -35.87
C PRO A 442 -19.38 -53.43 -35.19
N PRO A 443 -19.54 -53.50 -33.85
CA PRO A 443 -18.59 -53.42 -32.73
C PRO A 443 -18.60 -54.74 -31.92
N ALA A 444 -17.72 -54.90 -30.92
CA ALA A 444 -17.96 -55.88 -29.86
C ALA A 444 -17.47 -55.40 -28.48
N HIS A 445 -18.38 -55.62 -27.54
CA HIS A 445 -18.46 -55.25 -26.12
C HIS A 445 -17.46 -55.93 -25.16
N HIS A 446 -17.60 -55.51 -23.89
CA HIS A 446 -17.24 -56.17 -22.62
C HIS A 446 -15.76 -56.02 -22.22
N GLU A 447 -15.38 -55.74 -20.97
CA GLU A 447 -16.11 -55.70 -19.70
C GLU A 447 -15.25 -54.97 -18.66
N GLN A 448 -15.89 -54.58 -17.56
CA GLN A 448 -15.27 -54.05 -16.35
C GLN A 448 -14.28 -55.05 -15.72
N VAL A 449 -13.32 -54.54 -14.94
CA VAL A 449 -13.20 -54.83 -13.48
C VAL A 449 -12.02 -54.05 -12.90
N ALA A 450 -12.28 -53.41 -11.77
CA ALA A 450 -11.32 -52.74 -10.89
C ALA A 450 -10.49 -53.75 -10.09
N LEU A 451 -9.28 -53.39 -9.65
CA LEU A 451 -8.94 -53.43 -8.22
C LEU A 451 -7.58 -52.77 -7.92
N SER A 452 -7.62 -52.06 -6.79
CA SER A 452 -6.55 -51.43 -6.01
C SER A 452 -5.40 -52.36 -5.59
N ALA A 453 -4.22 -51.79 -5.32
CA ALA A 453 -3.55 -51.95 -4.01
C ALA A 453 -2.33 -51.01 -3.86
N LEU A 454 -2.28 -50.37 -2.70
CA LEU A 454 -1.16 -49.64 -2.09
C LEU A 454 0.00 -50.57 -1.72
N VAL A 455 1.25 -50.09 -1.75
CA VAL A 455 2.30 -50.38 -0.74
C VAL A 455 3.30 -49.19 -0.70
N THR A 456 3.63 -48.73 0.51
CA THR A 456 4.57 -47.66 0.87
C THR A 456 5.95 -48.26 1.32
N PRO A 457 6.91 -47.56 1.96
CA PRO A 457 8.29 -47.44 1.46
C PRO A 457 9.36 -48.02 2.42
N ASP A 458 10.63 -48.06 2.01
CA ASP A 458 11.78 -48.06 2.95
C ASP A 458 13.11 -47.67 2.24
N PRO A 459 14.26 -47.44 2.93
CA PRO A 459 14.87 -46.12 3.00
C PRO A 459 16.39 -46.11 2.70
N ALA A 460 16.99 -44.94 2.93
CA ALA A 460 18.40 -44.71 3.26
C ALA A 460 19.49 -44.98 2.18
N LEU A 461 20.20 -43.91 1.80
CA LEU A 461 21.66 -43.87 1.66
C LEU A 461 22.14 -42.42 1.39
N THR A 462 22.93 -41.88 2.32
CA THR A 462 23.94 -40.82 2.12
C THR A 462 25.27 -41.41 2.64
N PRO A 463 26.47 -40.98 2.19
CA PRO A 463 27.00 -39.63 2.43
C PRO A 463 28.02 -39.09 1.39
N ALA A 464 28.65 -37.96 1.74
CA ALA A 464 29.84 -37.27 1.18
C ALA A 464 29.52 -36.00 0.35
N ILE A 465 29.57 -34.80 0.93
CA ILE A 465 30.75 -33.95 1.27
C ILE A 465 31.47 -33.42 0.01
N ALA A 466 31.22 -32.15 -0.30
CA ALA A 466 32.16 -31.28 -1.01
C ALA A 466 32.02 -29.85 -0.48
N GLN A 467 33.02 -29.43 0.29
CA GLN A 467 33.21 -28.08 0.80
C GLN A 467 33.58 -27.13 -0.35
N ARG A 468 32.99 -25.92 -0.37
CA ARG A 468 33.48 -24.78 -1.18
C ARG A 468 33.96 -23.66 -0.27
N PRO A 469 34.96 -22.86 -0.70
CA PRO A 469 35.79 -22.09 0.20
C PRO A 469 35.15 -20.76 0.61
N ILE A 470 35.38 -20.43 1.88
CA ILE A 470 35.09 -19.14 2.52
C ILE A 470 36.16 -18.13 2.06
N LEU A 471 35.75 -17.11 1.32
CA LEU A 471 36.56 -15.91 1.10
C LEU A 471 36.39 -14.98 2.30
N ARG A 472 37.39 -14.99 3.20
CA ARG A 472 37.62 -13.94 4.19
C ARG A 472 38.19 -12.72 3.47
N CYS A 473 37.46 -11.60 3.49
CA CYS A 473 38.08 -10.28 3.32
C CYS A 473 38.26 -9.63 4.68
N SER A 474 39.49 -9.19 4.89
CA SER A 474 40.06 -8.58 6.08
C SER A 474 39.47 -7.22 6.43
N HIS A 475 39.39 -6.97 7.73
CA HIS A 475 39.32 -5.66 8.37
C HIS A 475 40.18 -4.60 7.68
N ARG A 476 39.58 -3.44 7.41
CA ARG A 476 40.26 -2.14 7.49
C ARG A 476 39.41 -1.21 8.33
N ASP A 477 39.96 -0.89 9.49
CA ASP A 477 39.66 0.33 10.22
C ASP A 477 40.04 1.51 9.32
N ASP A 478 39.10 2.41 9.05
CA ASP A 478 39.41 3.78 8.63
C ASP A 478 38.50 4.73 9.40
N SER A 479 39.04 5.16 10.54
CA SER A 479 38.66 6.37 11.25
C SER A 479 38.79 7.59 10.33
N PHE A 480 37.68 8.29 10.06
CA PHE A 480 37.72 9.65 9.52
C PHE A 480 37.57 10.69 10.63
N PRO A 481 38.38 11.77 10.61
CA PRO A 481 38.55 12.67 11.74
C PRO A 481 37.51 13.79 11.77
N ARG A 482 37.16 14.17 13.00
CA ARG A 482 36.53 15.46 13.33
C ARG A 482 37.40 16.61 12.85
N ALA A 483 36.87 17.43 11.94
CA ALA A 483 37.36 18.78 11.74
C ALA A 483 36.51 19.74 12.60
N ALA A 484 37.08 20.15 13.73
CA ALA A 484 36.70 21.36 14.43
C ALA A 484 37.64 22.48 13.96
N ASN A 485 37.12 23.66 13.58
CA ASN A 485 37.58 24.96 14.11
C ASN A 485 36.78 26.16 13.54
N PRO A 486 36.89 27.37 14.11
CA PRO A 486 35.75 28.06 14.71
C PRO A 486 35.53 29.47 14.11
N LYS A 487 34.42 30.11 14.49
CA LYS A 487 34.44 31.48 15.05
C LYS A 487 33.02 31.91 15.43
N VAL A 488 32.85 32.01 16.73
CA VAL A 488 31.88 32.88 17.41
C VAL A 488 32.22 34.32 17.07
N GLN A 489 31.23 35.10 16.64
CA GLN A 489 31.19 36.51 17.01
C GLN A 489 29.73 36.93 17.24
N GLN A 490 29.49 37.30 18.50
CA GLN A 490 28.28 37.93 19.02
C GLN A 490 27.98 39.24 18.29
N LEU A 491 26.70 39.54 18.13
CA LEU A 491 26.01 40.84 18.25
C LEU A 491 24.52 40.43 18.31
N GLY A 492 23.76 40.66 19.38
CA GLY A 492 23.54 41.95 20.04
C GLY A 492 22.11 42.37 19.70
N GLU A 493 21.30 42.54 20.74
CA GLU A 493 19.85 42.77 20.76
C GLU A 493 19.35 44.01 20.00
N ASP A 494 18.02 44.06 19.89
CA ASP A 494 17.13 45.21 19.62
C ASP A 494 16.97 45.74 18.19
N ALA A 495 15.76 45.56 17.63
CA ALA A 495 14.78 46.65 17.59
C ALA A 495 13.43 46.24 16.97
N SER A 496 12.38 46.62 17.67
CA SER A 496 10.98 46.74 17.30
C SER A 496 10.66 47.64 16.08
N ARG A 497 9.47 47.43 15.49
CA ARG A 497 8.75 48.22 14.45
C ARG A 497 9.25 47.92 13.02
N ILE A 498 8.42 47.46 12.07
CA ILE A 498 7.10 47.90 11.59
C ILE A 498 6.30 46.68 11.12
#